data_AF-W6RU82-F1
#
_entry.id   AF-W6RU82-F1
#
_cell.length_a   1.000
_cell.length_b   1.000
_cell.length_c   1.000
_cell.angle_alpha   90.00
_cell.angle_beta   90.00
_cell.angle_gamma   90.00
#
_symmetry.space_group_name_H-M   'P 1'
#
loop_
_entity.id
_entity.type
_entity.pdbx_description
1 polymer ?
#
loop_
_entity_poly.entity_id
_entity_poly.type
_entity_poly.pdbx_seq_one_letter_code
_entity_poly.pdbx_strand_id
1 'polypeptide(L)'
;MQIQKVRIISNNICFGPEPLPDDEVEQHLTISANGGIWFTGYKYGNGFGRFEISRKQQFNIGKSAVKKILELFSQYLDSDQLTCYATDIGTWEMTITDTKGEVHTFKGSLCGGVTVGDIDITRFLRRYLPINQLFIFDGCE
;
A
#
# COMPACT_ATOMS: atom_id res chain seq x y z
N MET A 1 9.02 -13.11 -11.41
CA MET A 1 9.37 -13.67 -10.07
C MET A 1 8.12 -14.24 -9.37
N GLN A 2 8.25 -15.24 -8.48
CA GLN A 2 7.13 -15.68 -7.63
C GLN A 2 7.13 -14.92 -6.30
N ILE A 3 6.05 -14.19 -6.02
CA ILE A 3 5.92 -13.39 -4.81
C ILE A 3 5.24 -14.19 -3.70
N GLN A 4 5.82 -14.15 -2.50
CA GLN A 4 5.24 -14.73 -1.29
C GLN A 4 4.35 -13.73 -0.54
N LYS A 5 4.77 -12.46 -0.50
CA LYS A 5 4.09 -11.41 0.26
C LYS A 5 4.40 -10.03 -0.29
N VAL A 6 3.39 -9.15 -0.27
CA VAL A 6 3.55 -7.70 -0.48
C VAL A 6 3.07 -6.98 0.77
N ARG A 7 3.83 -6.00 1.24
CA ARG A 7 3.43 -5.09 2.31
C ARG A 7 3.57 -3.66 1.82
N ILE A 8 2.54 -2.85 2.04
CA ILE A 8 2.51 -1.42 1.70
C ILE A 8 2.19 -0.65 2.98
N ILE A 9 3.02 0.32 3.31
CA ILE A 9 2.70 1.37 4.27
C ILE A 9 2.44 2.63 3.46
N SER A 10 1.29 3.27 3.65
CA SER A 10 0.97 4.57 3.06
C SER A 10 0.73 5.56 4.19
N ASN A 11 1.38 6.70 4.16
CA ASN A 11 1.25 7.77 5.15
C ASN A 11 0.90 9.07 4.42
N ASN A 12 -0.24 9.68 4.73
CA ASN A 12 -0.74 10.87 4.05
C ASN A 12 -0.31 12.18 4.71
N ILE A 13 0.49 12.14 5.79
CA ILE A 13 0.99 13.35 6.45
C ILE A 13 1.89 14.09 5.47
N CYS A 14 1.59 15.36 5.26
CA CYS A 14 2.23 16.21 4.28
C CYS A 14 2.56 17.58 4.89
N PHE A 15 3.12 18.48 4.08
CA PHE A 15 3.31 19.86 4.51
C PHE A 15 1.96 20.58 4.57
N GLY A 16 1.50 20.92 5.77
CA GLY A 16 0.19 21.54 5.95
C GLY A 16 -0.21 21.68 7.42
N PRO A 17 -1.50 21.99 7.69
CA PRO A 17 -2.06 21.98 9.03
C PRO A 17 -1.85 20.62 9.71
N GLU A 18 -1.65 20.64 11.02
CA GLU A 18 -1.59 19.41 11.81
C GLU A 18 -2.91 18.63 11.66
N PRO A 19 -2.87 17.32 11.37
CA PRO A 19 -4.07 16.48 11.33
C PRO A 19 -4.79 16.47 12.67
N LEU A 20 -6.12 16.31 12.64
CA LEU A 20 -6.89 16.13 13.86
C LEU A 20 -6.62 14.74 14.46
N PRO A 21 -6.77 14.56 15.78
CA PRO A 21 -6.53 13.27 16.44
C PRO A 21 -7.28 12.08 15.82
N ASP A 22 -8.46 12.32 15.23
CA ASP A 22 -9.29 11.29 14.61
C ASP A 22 -9.07 11.11 13.09
N ASP A 23 -8.22 11.94 12.47
CA ASP A 23 -7.90 11.81 11.04
C ASP A 23 -7.05 10.56 10.81
N GLU A 24 -7.46 9.73 9.85
CA GLU A 24 -6.65 8.57 9.42
C GLU A 24 -5.44 9.04 8.62
N VAL A 25 -4.25 8.77 9.14
CA VAL A 25 -3.00 9.27 8.58
C VAL A 25 -2.09 8.20 7.99
N GLU A 26 -2.22 6.95 8.44
CA GLU A 26 -1.37 5.87 7.98
C GLU A 26 -2.15 4.57 7.79
N GLN A 27 -1.77 3.79 6.79
CA GLN A 27 -2.37 2.50 6.49
C GLN A 27 -1.30 1.46 6.23
N HIS A 28 -1.45 0.28 6.83
CA HIS A 28 -0.62 -0.89 6.58
C HIS A 28 -1.47 -1.94 5.89
N LEU A 29 -1.10 -2.29 4.66
CA LEU A 29 -1.72 -3.36 3.89
C LEU A 29 -0.69 -4.48 3.68
N THR A 30 -1.06 -5.70 4.02
CA THR A 30 -0.27 -6.90 3.72
C THR A 30 -1.11 -7.89 2.92
N ILE A 31 -0.55 -8.38 1.81
CA ILE A 31 -1.15 -9.35 0.89
C ILE A 31 -0.22 -10.56 0.84
N SER A 32 -0.70 -11.75 1.22
CA SER A 32 0.10 -12.99 1.17
C SER A 32 -0.35 -13.90 0.03
N ALA A 33 0.57 -14.72 -0.49
CA ALA A 33 0.32 -15.65 -1.60
C ALA A 33 -0.81 -16.67 -1.37
N ASN A 34 -1.19 -16.95 -0.12
CA ASN A 34 -2.34 -17.79 0.20
C ASN A 34 -3.70 -17.05 0.14
N GLY A 35 -3.71 -15.78 -0.27
CA GLY A 35 -4.91 -14.94 -0.37
C GLY A 35 -5.25 -14.15 0.88
N GLY A 36 -4.48 -14.30 1.96
CA GLY A 36 -4.67 -13.57 3.20
C GLY A 36 -4.37 -12.08 3.04
N ILE A 37 -5.28 -11.25 3.55
CA ILE A 37 -5.16 -9.80 3.60
C ILE A 37 -5.18 -9.37 5.07
N TRP A 38 -4.21 -8.55 5.45
CA TRP A 38 -4.20 -7.84 6.74
C TRP A 38 -4.13 -6.35 6.47
N PHE A 39 -5.11 -5.64 6.99
CA PHE A 39 -5.21 -4.19 6.88
C PHE A 39 -5.32 -3.58 8.27
N THR A 40 -4.55 -2.53 8.51
CA THR A 40 -4.67 -1.69 9.69
C THR A 40 -4.60 -0.23 9.26
N GLY A 41 -5.64 0.55 9.57
CA GLY A 41 -5.64 2.00 9.49
C GLY A 41 -5.26 2.62 10.84
N TYR A 42 -4.55 3.72 10.79
CA TYR A 42 -4.03 4.43 11.95
C TYR A 42 -4.45 5.89 11.89
N LYS A 43 -5.08 6.37 12.95
CA LYS A 43 -5.40 7.79 13.14
C LYS A 43 -4.23 8.54 13.76
N TYR A 44 -4.19 9.86 13.54
CA TYR A 44 -3.13 10.72 14.04
C TYR A 44 -2.95 10.59 15.56
N GLY A 45 -4.05 10.45 16.30
CA GLY A 45 -4.05 10.19 17.74
C GLY A 45 -3.28 11.27 18.49
N ASN A 46 -2.16 10.86 19.11
CA ASN A 46 -1.28 11.76 19.87
C ASN A 46 -0.15 12.37 19.01
N GLY A 47 -0.20 12.20 17.69
CA GLY A 47 0.80 12.71 16.75
C GLY A 47 2.18 12.10 16.92
N PHE A 48 3.17 12.68 16.22
CA PHE A 48 4.61 12.39 16.40
C PHE A 48 4.99 10.89 16.39
N GLY A 49 4.37 10.11 15.50
CA GLY A 49 4.61 8.67 15.37
C GLY A 49 3.93 7.80 16.44
N ARG A 50 3.08 8.38 17.29
CA ARG A 50 2.22 7.68 18.26
C ARG A 50 0.80 7.52 17.72
N PHE A 51 0.71 7.04 16.48
CA PHE A 51 -0.58 6.80 15.83
C PHE A 51 -1.34 5.69 16.53
N GLU A 52 -2.66 5.81 16.53
CA GLU A 52 -3.57 4.86 17.17
C GLU A 52 -4.30 4.06 16.11
N ILE A 53 -4.55 2.77 16.36
CA ILE A 53 -5.33 1.95 15.42
C ILE A 53 -6.77 2.48 15.37
N SER A 54 -7.20 2.93 14.19
CA SER A 54 -8.58 3.40 13.95
C SER A 54 -9.47 2.26 13.45
N ARG A 55 -8.94 1.40 12.58
CA ARG A 55 -9.68 0.28 11.99
C ARG A 55 -8.74 -0.85 11.60
N LYS A 56 -9.25 -2.09 11.67
CA LYS A 56 -8.51 -3.29 11.31
C LYS A 56 -9.41 -4.25 10.56
N GLN A 57 -8.89 -4.85 9.50
CA GLN A 57 -9.58 -5.87 8.73
C GLN A 57 -8.64 -7.03 8.43
N GLN A 58 -9.17 -8.24 8.52
CA GLN A 58 -8.46 -9.44 8.11
C GLN A 58 -9.45 -10.34 7.36
N PHE A 59 -9.11 -10.68 6.13
CA PHE A 59 -9.96 -11.51 5.27
C PHE A 59 -9.11 -12.26 4.25
N ASN A 60 -9.75 -13.10 3.44
CA ASN A 60 -9.10 -13.82 2.37
C ASN A 60 -9.86 -13.57 1.05
N ILE A 61 -9.13 -13.25 -0.03
CA ILE A 61 -9.72 -12.98 -1.36
C ILE A 61 -9.69 -14.20 -2.30
N GLY A 62 -9.19 -15.34 -1.82
CA GLY A 62 -9.05 -16.57 -2.59
C GLY A 62 -7.82 -16.58 -3.50
N LYS A 63 -7.42 -17.80 -3.89
CA LYS A 63 -6.20 -18.04 -4.69
C LYS A 63 -6.25 -17.39 -6.08
N SER A 64 -7.42 -17.34 -6.71
CA SER A 64 -7.56 -16.78 -8.07
C SER A 64 -7.33 -15.26 -8.09
N ALA A 65 -7.94 -14.52 -7.15
CA ALA A 65 -7.78 -13.07 -7.06
C ALA A 65 -6.35 -12.69 -6.67
N VAL A 66 -5.80 -13.33 -5.64
CA VAL A 66 -4.46 -12.99 -5.16
C VAL A 66 -3.38 -13.30 -6.20
N LYS A 67 -3.54 -14.35 -6.99
CA LYS A 67 -2.62 -14.67 -8.09
C LYS A 67 -2.50 -13.51 -9.06
N LYS A 68 -3.62 -12.92 -9.49
CA LYS A 68 -3.62 -11.76 -10.40
C LYS A 68 -2.94 -10.53 -9.78
N ILE A 69 -3.18 -10.28 -8.50
CA ILE A 69 -2.54 -9.18 -7.76
C ILE A 69 -1.02 -9.39 -7.70
N LEU A 70 -0.56 -10.58 -7.35
CA LEU A 70 0.87 -10.87 -7.21
C LEU A 70 1.59 -10.95 -8.56
N GLU A 71 0.92 -11.38 -9.63
CA GLU A 71 1.46 -11.28 -10.98
C GLU A 71 1.73 -9.83 -11.39
N LEU A 72 0.83 -8.90 -11.03
CA LEU A 72 1.02 -7.48 -11.29
C LEU A 72 2.24 -6.92 -10.53
N PHE A 73 2.38 -7.25 -9.24
CA PHE A 73 3.56 -6.85 -8.48
C PHE A 73 4.86 -7.48 -8.97
N SER A 74 4.82 -8.70 -9.50
CA SER A 74 6.01 -9.30 -10.12
C SER A 74 6.41 -8.52 -11.36
N GLN A 75 5.46 -8.10 -12.20
CA GLN A 75 5.76 -7.31 -13.39
C GLN A 75 6.29 -5.91 -13.02
N TYR A 76 5.76 -5.32 -11.94
CA TYR A 76 6.28 -4.05 -11.42
C TYR A 76 7.76 -4.18 -10.99
N LEU A 77 8.13 -5.26 -10.32
CA LEU A 77 9.51 -5.56 -9.92
C LEU A 77 10.46 -5.69 -11.10
N ASP A 78 9.97 -6.26 -12.20
CA ASP A 78 10.72 -6.42 -13.44
C ASP A 78 10.72 -5.12 -14.29
N SER A 79 10.07 -4.04 -13.82
CA SER A 79 9.99 -2.76 -14.51
C SER A 79 10.99 -1.73 -13.96
N ASP A 80 11.60 -0.94 -14.85
CA ASP A 80 12.50 0.17 -14.50
C ASP A 80 11.74 1.44 -14.05
N GLN A 81 10.58 1.30 -13.39
CA GLN A 81 9.79 2.47 -12.99
C GLN A 81 10.51 3.30 -11.92
N LEU A 82 10.78 4.55 -12.27
CA LEU A 82 11.24 5.57 -11.34
C LEU A 82 10.07 6.04 -10.49
N THR A 83 10.23 6.02 -9.17
CA THR A 83 9.24 6.57 -8.25
C THR A 83 9.33 8.09 -8.22
N CYS A 84 8.17 8.75 -8.18
CA CYS A 84 8.11 10.20 -7.99
C CYS A 84 8.60 10.58 -6.58
N TYR A 85 9.43 11.61 -6.50
CA TYR A 85 9.88 12.24 -5.27
C TYR A 85 9.37 13.68 -5.22
N ALA A 86 8.37 13.92 -4.39
CA ALA A 86 7.82 15.21 -4.01
C ALA A 86 7.93 15.38 -2.49
N THR A 87 8.28 16.59 -2.04
CA THR A 87 8.61 16.88 -0.64
C THR A 87 7.45 17.38 0.20
N ASP A 88 6.35 17.78 -0.44
CA ASP A 88 5.19 18.44 0.13
C ASP A 88 3.95 17.55 0.22
N ILE A 89 4.07 16.26 -0.11
CA ILE A 89 3.01 15.26 -0.08
C ILE A 89 3.41 14.07 0.81
N GLY A 90 2.42 13.27 1.20
CA GLY A 90 2.63 12.02 1.92
C GLY A 90 3.53 11.04 1.17
N THR A 91 3.85 9.93 1.82
CA THR A 91 4.78 8.92 1.28
C THR A 91 4.19 7.53 1.37
N TRP A 92 4.75 6.61 0.59
CA TRP A 92 4.51 5.19 0.72
C TRP A 92 5.82 4.42 0.71
N GLU A 93 5.82 3.29 1.41
CA GLU A 93 6.87 2.29 1.37
C GLU A 93 6.24 0.94 1.03
N MET A 94 6.75 0.28 -0.01
CA MET A 94 6.34 -1.04 -0.42
C MET A 94 7.50 -2.02 -0.26
N THR A 95 7.22 -3.14 0.41
CA THR A 95 8.14 -4.27 0.55
C THR A 95 7.55 -5.49 -0.12
N ILE A 96 8.29 -6.08 -1.06
CA ILE A 96 7.92 -7.31 -1.72
C ILE A 96 8.90 -8.40 -1.30
N THR A 97 8.36 -9.52 -0.81
CA THR A 97 9.13 -10.71 -0.44
C THR A 97 8.81 -11.84 -1.42
N ASP A 98 9.84 -12.39 -2.04
CA ASP A 98 9.71 -13.51 -2.97
C ASP A 98 9.62 -14.87 -2.23
N THR A 99 9.42 -15.96 -2.97
CA THR A 99 9.36 -17.32 -2.39
C THR A 99 10.71 -17.85 -1.89
N LYS A 100 11.83 -17.22 -2.25
CA LYS A 100 13.18 -17.55 -1.76
C LYS A 100 13.54 -16.76 -0.50
N GLY A 101 12.74 -15.77 -0.12
CA GLY A 101 12.98 -14.88 1.01
C GLY A 101 13.74 -13.60 0.64
N GLU A 102 13.99 -13.34 -0.64
CA GLU A 102 14.57 -12.08 -1.11
C GLU A 102 13.57 -10.94 -0.90
N VAL A 103 14.06 -9.79 -0.45
CA VAL A 103 13.26 -8.62 -0.07
C VAL A 103 13.64 -7.44 -0.94
N HIS A 104 12.64 -6.86 -1.60
CA HIS A 104 12.78 -5.68 -2.44
C HIS A 104 11.94 -4.55 -1.85
N THR A 105 12.55 -3.39 -1.63
CA THR A 105 11.88 -2.23 -1.04
C THR A 105 11.84 -1.07 -2.01
N PHE A 106 10.67 -0.47 -2.14
CA PHE A 106 10.39 0.69 -2.98
C PHE A 106 9.80 1.79 -2.10
N LYS A 107 10.11 3.04 -2.43
CA LYS A 107 9.57 4.22 -1.75
C LYS A 107 9.20 5.27 -2.77
N GLY A 108 8.16 6.03 -2.47
CA GLY A 108 7.76 7.14 -3.31
C GLY A 108 6.78 8.06 -2.61
N SER A 109 6.46 9.14 -3.29
CA SER A 109 5.44 10.09 -2.86
C SER A 109 4.03 9.57 -3.16
N LEU A 110 3.09 9.88 -2.28
CA LEU A 110 1.68 9.48 -2.32
C LEU A 110 0.89 10.30 -3.35
N CYS A 111 1.35 10.29 -4.59
CA CYS A 111 0.83 11.06 -5.73
C CYS A 111 0.31 10.19 -6.87
N GLY A 112 0.26 8.86 -6.67
CA GLY A 112 -0.13 7.89 -7.69
C GLY A 112 0.99 7.59 -8.69
N GLY A 113 0.60 7.16 -9.89
CA GLY A 113 1.53 6.89 -11.00
C GLY A 113 2.22 5.51 -10.95
N VAL A 114 1.98 4.71 -9.92
CA VAL A 114 2.51 3.34 -9.81
C VAL A 114 1.72 2.42 -10.74
N THR A 115 2.34 2.05 -11.85
CA THR A 115 1.66 1.39 -12.98
C THR A 115 2.46 0.23 -13.53
N VAL A 116 1.79 -0.70 -14.22
CA VAL A 116 2.42 -1.74 -15.04
C VAL A 116 1.73 -1.73 -16.39
N GLY A 117 2.44 -1.27 -17.43
CA GLY A 117 1.80 -0.91 -18.69
C GLY A 117 0.69 0.14 -18.45
N ASP A 118 -0.52 -0.14 -18.93
CA ASP A 118 -1.68 0.74 -18.75
C ASP A 118 -2.48 0.47 -17.44
N ILE A 119 -1.99 -0.41 -16.57
CA ILE A 119 -2.68 -0.80 -15.34
C ILE A 119 -2.17 0.02 -14.15
N ASP A 120 -3.03 0.85 -13.59
CA ASP A 120 -2.84 1.49 -12.29
C ASP A 120 -3.03 0.47 -11.16
N ILE A 121 -1.98 0.23 -10.37
CA ILE A 121 -2.00 -0.77 -9.30
C ILE A 121 -2.98 -0.36 -8.18
N THR A 122 -3.10 0.93 -7.87
CA THR A 122 -4.02 1.41 -6.85
C THR A 122 -5.46 1.09 -7.20
N ARG A 123 -5.89 1.48 -8.42
CA ARG A 123 -7.23 1.18 -8.94
C ARG A 123 -7.46 -0.32 -9.10
N PHE A 124 -6.42 -1.07 -9.45
CA PHE A 124 -6.50 -2.53 -9.50
C PHE A 124 -6.82 -3.12 -8.13
N LEU A 125 -6.08 -2.75 -7.09
CA LEU A 125 -6.29 -3.27 -5.73
C LEU A 125 -7.65 -2.88 -5.15
N ARG A 126 -8.09 -1.63 -5.33
CA ARG A 126 -9.42 -1.17 -4.87
C ARG A 126 -10.59 -1.98 -5.43
N ARG A 127 -10.43 -2.62 -6.60
CA ARG A 127 -11.44 -3.52 -7.18
C ARG A 127 -11.50 -4.90 -6.53
N TYR A 128 -10.41 -5.38 -5.94
CA TYR A 128 -10.32 -6.71 -5.33
C TYR A 128 -10.43 -6.69 -3.80
N LEU A 129 -10.10 -5.57 -3.16
CA LEU A 129 -10.07 -5.44 -1.72
C LEU A 129 -11.29 -4.65 -1.25
N PRO A 130 -12.22 -5.26 -0.49
CA PRO A 130 -13.40 -4.57 0.07
C PRO A 130 -13.01 -3.67 1.27
N ILE A 131 -12.02 -2.81 1.09
CA ILE A 131 -11.55 -1.86 2.12
C ILE A 131 -11.87 -0.45 1.63
N ASN A 132 -12.77 0.23 2.33
CA ASN A 132 -13.11 1.62 2.04
C ASN A 132 -11.91 2.54 2.24
N GLN A 133 -11.82 3.64 1.47
CA GLN A 133 -10.80 4.69 1.65
C GLN A 133 -9.35 4.14 1.71
N LEU A 134 -8.99 3.23 0.80
CA LEU A 134 -7.68 2.58 0.77
C LEU A 134 -6.64 3.47 0.04
N PHE A 135 -5.56 3.87 0.71
CA PHE A 135 -4.59 4.87 0.24
C PHE A 135 -3.62 4.36 -0.83
N ILE A 136 -2.98 3.21 -0.57
CA ILE A 136 -2.02 2.54 -1.49
C ILE A 136 -0.89 3.48 -1.97
N PHE A 137 -1.04 4.10 -3.16
CA PHE A 137 -0.02 4.95 -3.77
C PHE A 137 -0.49 6.37 -4.09
N ASP A 138 -1.80 6.65 -4.08
CA ASP A 138 -2.38 7.95 -4.47
C ASP A 138 -3.13 8.66 -3.33
N GLY A 139 -3.29 8.02 -2.17
CA GLY A 139 -4.02 8.59 -1.03
C GLY A 139 -5.50 8.28 -1.07
N CYS A 140 -6.34 9.06 -0.37
CA CYS A 140 -7.78 8.87 -0.44
C CYS A 140 -8.35 9.67 -1.61
N GLU A 141 -8.94 8.98 -2.59
CA GLU A 141 -10.01 9.55 -3.43
C GLU A 141 -11.37 9.41 -2.73
#